data_AF-A0A5J4QAX2-F1
#
_entry.id   AF-A0A5J4QAX2-F1
#
_cell.length_a   1.000
_cell.length_b   1.000
_cell.length_c   1.000
_cell.angle_alpha   90.00
_cell.angle_beta   90.00
_cell.angle_gamma   90.00
#
_symmetry.space_group_name_H-M   'P 1'
#
loop_
_entity.id
_entity.type
_entity.pdbx_description
1 polymer ?
#
loop_
_entity_poly.entity_id
_entity_poly.type
_entity_poly.pdbx_seq_one_letter_code
_entity_poly.pdbx_strand_id
1 'polypeptide(L)'
;MIRDFLIDNEASPAFGKWFVADGYATRTVQYRLWYPFFMNVTGDIPEELYAKDANGNPQMTAFGEHLVLNNTPATFRDLYVFRLAETYLLRAEAYLGKNNSSAAAADINVVRARAKAPLVDASNVDIEYLLDERLRELCFEELRLLTLCRMGKYVERTRRYNSTYIFSDGTPYESSGTSMQEYHNLWPIPFSEIERNIDVKMEQNPGYTN
;
A
#
# COMPACT_ATOMS: atom_id res chain seq x y z
N MET A 1 -1.74 15.55 15.67
CA MET A 1 -1.88 16.94 15.18
C MET A 1 -0.60 17.29 14.44
N ILE A 2 -0.58 17.16 13.11
CA ILE A 2 0.59 17.54 12.32
C ILE A 2 0.67 19.07 12.35
N ARG A 3 1.82 19.59 12.76
CA ARG A 3 2.15 21.00 12.65
C ARG A 3 2.18 21.33 11.17
N ASP A 4 1.88 22.57 10.81
CA ASP A 4 2.05 23.09 9.46
C ASP A 4 3.33 22.54 8.79
N PHE A 5 3.35 22.36 7.48
CA PHE A 5 4.52 21.80 6.78
C PHE A 5 5.07 22.78 5.75
N LEU A 6 6.37 22.70 5.55
CA LEU A 6 7.11 23.52 4.61
C LEU A 6 7.01 22.88 3.22
N ILE A 7 6.75 23.71 2.20
CA ILE A 7 6.77 23.28 0.81
C ILE A 7 8.23 23.16 0.36
N ASP A 8 8.65 21.94 0.04
CA ASP A 8 10.05 21.57 -0.25
C ASP A 8 10.33 21.27 -1.72
N ASN A 9 9.32 21.38 -2.59
CA ASN A 9 9.51 21.30 -4.04
C ASN A 9 10.21 22.57 -4.56
N GLU A 10 11.48 22.47 -4.93
CA GLU A 10 12.31 23.59 -5.44
C GLU A 10 11.73 24.25 -6.71
N ALA A 11 10.95 23.51 -7.50
CA ALA A 11 10.30 24.04 -8.70
C ALA A 11 9.03 24.86 -8.38
N SER A 12 8.53 24.78 -7.14
CA SER A 12 7.31 25.49 -6.74
C SER A 12 7.60 26.96 -6.45
N PRO A 13 6.76 27.91 -6.93
CA PRO A 13 6.80 29.32 -6.52
C PRO A 13 6.58 29.54 -5.02
N ALA A 14 6.13 28.50 -4.29
CA ALA A 14 5.94 28.50 -2.86
C ALA A 14 7.03 27.74 -2.09
N PHE A 15 8.15 27.41 -2.74
CA PHE A 15 9.30 26.80 -2.07
C PHE A 15 9.72 27.60 -0.84
N GLY A 16 9.81 26.92 0.31
CA GLY A 16 10.15 27.53 1.60
C GLY A 16 9.00 28.27 2.29
N LYS A 17 7.77 28.20 1.78
CA LYS A 17 6.56 28.71 2.45
C LYS A 17 5.82 27.63 3.22
N TRP A 18 5.03 28.05 4.19
CA TRP A 18 4.20 27.20 5.04
C TRP A 18 2.81 27.02 4.44
N PHE A 19 2.37 25.77 4.37
CA PHE A 19 1.15 25.39 3.64
C PHE A 19 -0.13 26.03 4.22
N VAL A 20 -0.26 26.15 5.54
CA VAL A 20 -1.45 26.74 6.18
C VAL A 20 -1.23 28.21 6.56
N ALA A 21 -0.07 28.55 7.12
CA ALA A 21 0.21 29.91 7.59
C ALA A 21 0.28 30.94 6.45
N ASP A 22 0.79 30.55 5.28
CA ASP A 22 0.88 31.44 4.11
C ASP A 22 -0.39 31.41 3.24
N GLY A 23 -1.49 30.84 3.74
CA GLY A 23 -2.83 30.96 3.17
C GLY A 23 -3.12 30.03 1.99
N TYR A 24 -2.27 29.05 1.72
CA TYR A 24 -2.46 28.11 0.62
C TYR A 24 -3.56 27.05 0.90
N ALA A 25 -3.91 26.81 2.17
CA ALA A 25 -5.07 26.01 2.56
C ALA A 25 -5.75 26.58 3.81
N THR A 26 -7.08 26.51 3.84
CA THR A 26 -7.86 26.84 5.05
C THR A 26 -7.90 25.63 5.98
N ARG A 27 -7.74 25.87 7.29
CA ARG A 27 -7.75 24.84 8.35
C ARG A 27 -9.18 24.33 8.65
N THR A 28 -9.99 24.14 7.62
CA THR A 28 -11.42 23.83 7.71
C THR A 28 -11.74 22.37 7.39
N VAL A 29 -10.76 21.55 6.97
CA VAL A 29 -11.01 20.16 6.62
C VAL A 29 -10.88 19.27 7.85
N GLN A 30 -12.02 18.74 8.33
CA GLN A 30 -12.05 17.64 9.29
C GLN A 30 -11.16 16.50 8.79
N TYR A 31 -10.31 16.00 9.68
CA TYR A 31 -9.22 15.04 9.51
C TYR A 31 -9.58 13.65 8.95
N ARG A 32 -10.62 13.51 8.13
CA ARG A 32 -11.16 12.18 7.83
C ARG A 32 -10.30 11.32 6.90
N LEU A 33 -9.32 11.87 6.16
CA LEU A 33 -8.55 11.08 5.17
C LEU A 33 -7.12 11.59 4.92
N TRP A 34 -6.38 12.11 5.91
CA TRP A 34 -4.93 12.32 5.74
C TRP A 34 -4.20 11.01 6.07
N TYR A 35 -4.35 10.02 5.19
CA TYR A 35 -3.28 9.05 5.08
C TYR A 35 -2.15 9.77 4.34
N PRO A 36 -0.88 9.57 4.68
CA PRO A 36 0.22 9.92 3.79
C PRO A 36 0.17 8.98 2.58
N PHE A 37 -0.87 9.09 1.76
CA PHE A 37 -0.86 8.54 0.42
C PHE A 37 0.01 9.46 -0.42
N PHE A 38 0.80 8.89 -1.32
CA PHE A 38 1.15 9.60 -2.53
C PHE A 38 -0.17 9.96 -3.23
N MET A 39 -0.62 11.22 -3.11
CA MET A 39 -1.97 11.60 -3.51
C MET A 39 -2.15 11.65 -5.03
N ASN A 40 -1.05 11.55 -5.79
CA ASN A 40 -1.05 11.15 -7.18
C ASN A 40 0.39 10.82 -7.60
N VAL A 41 0.63 9.69 -8.26
CA VAL A 41 1.91 9.43 -8.96
C VAL A 41 1.75 9.89 -10.41
N THR A 42 1.38 11.15 -10.58
CA THR A 42 1.29 11.79 -11.90
C THR A 42 2.66 12.28 -12.31
N GLY A 43 3.42 11.40 -12.96
CA GLY A 43 4.46 11.86 -13.87
C GLY A 43 3.91 12.15 -15.26
N ASP A 44 4.72 12.84 -16.08
CA ASP A 44 4.57 13.05 -17.53
C ASP A 44 3.13 12.88 -18.05
N ILE A 45 2.25 13.78 -17.62
CA ILE A 45 0.84 13.72 -17.99
C ILE A 45 0.69 14.23 -19.43
N PRO A 46 0.03 13.48 -20.33
CA PRO A 46 -0.36 14.00 -21.63
C PRO A 46 -1.15 15.31 -21.51
N GLU A 47 -0.86 16.29 -22.37
CA GLU A 47 -1.48 17.62 -22.33
C GLU A 47 -3.02 17.60 -22.46
N GLU A 48 -3.54 16.55 -23.08
CA GLU A 48 -4.97 16.28 -23.24
C GLU A 48 -5.73 16.14 -21.92
N LEU A 49 -5.03 15.81 -20.84
CA LEU A 49 -5.61 15.54 -19.52
C LEU A 49 -5.52 16.73 -18.56
N TYR A 50 -4.98 17.86 -19.02
CA TYR A 50 -5.05 19.11 -18.27
C TYR A 50 -6.44 19.71 -18.37
N ALA A 51 -6.94 20.20 -17.24
CA ALA A 51 -8.14 21.03 -17.20
C ALA A 51 -7.86 22.29 -18.02
N LYS A 52 -8.75 22.64 -18.94
CA LYS A 52 -8.61 23.82 -19.81
C LYS A 52 -9.58 24.91 -19.42
N ASP A 53 -9.15 26.16 -19.53
CA ASP A 53 -10.03 27.32 -19.40
C ASP A 53 -10.99 27.43 -20.61
N ALA A 54 -11.90 28.41 -20.59
CA ALA A 54 -12.83 28.65 -21.69
C ALA A 54 -12.12 29.00 -23.03
N ASN A 55 -10.82 29.33 -22.99
CA ASN A 55 -10.00 29.68 -24.14
C ASN A 55 -9.12 28.50 -24.61
N GLY A 56 -9.22 27.33 -23.97
CA GLY A 56 -8.45 26.13 -24.32
C GLY A 56 -7.05 26.06 -23.72
N ASN A 57 -6.64 27.02 -22.88
CA ASN A 57 -5.35 26.99 -22.20
C ASN A 57 -5.42 26.11 -20.96
N PRO A 58 -4.36 25.35 -20.63
CA PRO A 58 -4.31 24.61 -19.39
C PRO A 58 -4.46 25.54 -18.17
N GLN A 59 -5.32 25.16 -17.23
CA GLN A 59 -5.49 25.85 -15.96
C GLN A 59 -4.31 25.52 -15.05
N MET A 60 -3.79 26.53 -14.36
CA MET A 60 -2.70 26.35 -13.41
C MET A 60 -3.23 26.38 -11.98
N THR A 61 -2.60 25.60 -11.10
CA THR A 61 -2.72 25.76 -9.65
C THR A 61 -2.02 27.05 -9.22
N ALA A 62 -2.31 27.51 -8.00
CA ALA A 62 -1.59 28.65 -7.40
C ALA A 62 -0.06 28.40 -7.25
N PHE A 63 0.39 27.16 -7.46
CA PHE A 63 1.78 26.72 -7.42
C PHE A 63 2.41 26.56 -8.82
N GLY A 64 1.74 27.01 -9.88
CA GLY A 64 2.28 26.97 -11.24
C GLY A 64 2.28 25.58 -11.87
N GLU A 65 1.61 24.61 -11.27
CA GLU A 65 1.43 23.26 -11.81
C GLU A 65 0.16 23.20 -12.66
N HIS A 66 0.15 22.36 -13.70
CA HIS A 66 -1.04 22.17 -14.52
C HIS A 66 -2.12 21.42 -13.72
N LEU A 67 -3.34 21.97 -13.69
CA LEU A 67 -4.48 21.32 -13.08
C LEU A 67 -4.90 20.13 -13.95
N VAL A 68 -5.09 18.97 -13.35
CA VAL A 68 -5.52 17.74 -14.04
C VAL A 68 -7.04 17.63 -13.96
N LEU A 69 -7.67 17.02 -14.96
CA LEU A 69 -9.10 16.72 -14.94
C LEU A 69 -9.46 15.88 -13.69
N ASN A 70 -10.57 16.24 -13.03
CA ASN A 70 -11.00 15.71 -11.72
C ASN A 70 -11.42 14.23 -11.72
N ASN A 71 -11.23 13.49 -12.82
CA ASN A 71 -11.70 12.13 -13.01
C ASN A 71 -10.75 11.28 -13.85
N THR A 72 -9.45 11.39 -13.61
CA THR A 72 -8.45 10.54 -14.28
C THR A 72 -8.07 9.38 -13.34
N PRO A 73 -8.79 8.24 -13.36
CA PRO A 73 -8.47 7.07 -12.54
C PRO A 73 -7.19 6.34 -13.01
N ALA A 74 -6.52 6.84 -14.04
CA ALA A 74 -5.40 6.19 -14.68
C ALA A 74 -4.07 6.78 -14.19
N THR A 75 -3.21 5.92 -13.64
CA THR A 75 -1.78 6.19 -13.50
C THR A 75 -1.11 5.95 -14.85
N PHE A 76 -0.39 6.95 -15.38
CA PHE A 76 0.34 6.85 -16.66
C PHE A 76 1.80 6.41 -16.48
N ARG A 77 2.08 5.72 -15.37
CA ARG A 77 3.38 5.13 -15.08
C ARG A 77 3.33 3.64 -15.37
N ASP A 78 4.43 3.14 -15.92
CA ASP A 78 4.64 1.70 -16.06
C ASP A 78 4.59 1.05 -14.67
N LEU A 79 3.81 -0.02 -14.57
CA LEU A 79 3.73 -0.84 -13.36
C LEU A 79 4.62 -2.07 -13.55
N TYR A 80 5.55 -2.27 -12.61
CA TYR A 80 6.35 -3.47 -12.58
C TYR A 80 5.47 -4.66 -12.20
N VAL A 81 5.29 -5.60 -13.14
CA VAL A 81 4.60 -6.88 -12.85
C VAL A 81 5.56 -7.85 -12.15
N PHE A 82 6.83 -7.83 -12.54
CA PHE A 82 7.88 -8.64 -11.94
C PHE A 82 9.17 -7.83 -11.85
N ARG A 83 9.93 -8.06 -10.78
CA ARG A 83 11.29 -7.54 -10.67
C ARG A 83 12.20 -8.50 -9.95
N LEU A 84 13.50 -8.36 -10.25
CA LEU A 84 14.54 -9.22 -9.71
C LEU A 84 14.58 -9.22 -8.16
N ALA A 85 14.26 -8.09 -7.52
CA ALA A 85 14.22 -8.01 -6.07
C ALA A 85 13.16 -8.95 -5.46
N GLU A 86 12.00 -9.12 -6.11
CA GLU A 86 11.00 -10.09 -5.68
C GLU A 86 11.54 -11.52 -5.77
N THR A 87 12.25 -11.86 -6.84
CA THR A 87 12.84 -13.18 -7.02
C THR A 87 13.82 -13.54 -5.90
N TYR A 88 14.64 -12.58 -5.44
CA TYR A 88 15.50 -12.76 -4.26
C TYR A 88 14.67 -13.05 -3.01
N LEU A 89 13.59 -12.30 -2.78
CA LEU A 89 12.74 -12.47 -1.60
C LEU A 89 11.93 -13.79 -1.64
N LEU A 90 11.49 -14.23 -2.82
CA LEU A 90 10.86 -15.55 -3.01
C LEU A 90 11.86 -16.69 -2.78
N ARG A 91 13.11 -16.53 -3.23
CA ARG A 91 14.16 -17.52 -3.00
C ARG A 91 14.56 -17.56 -1.52
N ALA A 92 14.64 -16.41 -0.85
CA ALA A 92 14.84 -16.33 0.60
C ALA A 92 13.72 -17.04 1.38
N GLU A 93 12.46 -16.89 0.94
CA GLU A 93 11.31 -17.63 1.50
C GLU A 93 11.52 -19.14 1.38
N ALA A 94 11.89 -19.62 0.20
CA ALA A 94 12.14 -21.04 -0.04
C ALA A 94 13.31 -21.58 0.80
N TYR A 95 14.36 -20.77 1.02
CA TYR A 95 15.46 -21.13 1.90
C TYR A 95 15.04 -21.22 3.37
N LEU A 96 14.19 -20.31 3.84
CA LEU A 96 13.60 -20.41 5.19
C LEU A 96 12.74 -21.68 5.32
N GLY A 97 11.96 -22.03 4.31
CA GLY A 97 11.23 -23.31 4.27
C GLY A 97 12.13 -24.55 4.30
N LYS A 98 13.39 -24.41 3.91
CA LYS A 98 14.44 -25.44 4.01
C LYS A 98 15.29 -25.35 5.28
N ASN A 99 14.93 -24.48 6.23
CA ASN A 99 15.72 -24.19 7.43
C ASN A 99 17.15 -23.70 7.13
N ASN A 100 17.35 -23.00 6.01
CA ASN A 100 18.63 -22.41 5.62
C ASN A 100 18.60 -20.88 5.74
N SER A 101 18.65 -20.38 6.98
CA SER A 101 18.61 -18.94 7.25
C SER A 101 19.84 -18.19 6.72
N SER A 102 20.99 -18.86 6.60
CA SER A 102 22.21 -18.27 6.02
C SER A 102 22.02 -17.89 4.55
N ALA A 103 21.46 -18.79 3.74
CA ALA A 103 21.16 -18.50 2.34
C ALA A 103 20.03 -17.47 2.19
N ALA A 104 19.02 -17.50 3.07
CA ALA A 104 17.96 -16.50 3.08
C ALA A 104 18.49 -15.09 3.39
N ALA A 105 19.37 -14.98 4.39
CA ALA A 105 20.01 -13.71 4.75
C ALA A 105 20.90 -13.17 3.62
N ALA A 106 21.61 -14.06 2.90
CA ALA A 106 22.41 -13.66 1.74
C ALA A 106 21.53 -13.02 0.66
N ASP A 107 20.38 -13.62 0.32
CA ASP A 107 19.44 -13.08 -0.67
C ASP A 107 18.81 -11.75 -0.23
N ILE A 108 18.37 -11.66 1.03
CA ILE A 108 17.82 -10.43 1.60
C ILE A 108 18.88 -9.30 1.58
N ASN A 109 20.14 -9.62 1.90
CA ASN A 109 21.22 -8.65 1.92
C ASN A 109 21.57 -8.11 0.53
N VAL A 110 21.29 -8.83 -0.57
CA VAL A 110 21.42 -8.26 -1.93
C VAL A 110 20.47 -7.08 -2.11
N VAL A 111 19.21 -7.24 -1.69
CA VAL A 111 18.19 -6.19 -1.76
C VAL A 111 18.54 -5.02 -0.84
N ARG A 112 18.90 -5.33 0.42
CA ARG A 112 19.25 -4.32 1.44
C ARG A 112 20.49 -3.53 1.07
N ALA A 113 21.53 -4.17 0.55
CA ALA A 113 22.75 -3.49 0.09
C ALA A 113 22.46 -2.50 -1.04
N ARG A 114 21.62 -2.87 -2.01
CA ARG A 114 21.20 -1.97 -3.09
C ARG A 114 20.40 -0.78 -2.56
N ALA A 115 19.58 -0.98 -1.54
CA ALA A 115 18.84 0.08 -0.86
C ALA A 115 19.69 0.86 0.18
N LYS A 116 20.98 0.52 0.36
CA LYS A 116 21.88 1.06 1.39
C LYS A 116 21.34 0.90 2.83
N ALA A 117 20.52 -0.12 3.07
CA ALA A 117 20.05 -0.49 4.39
C ALA A 117 21.13 -1.33 5.14
N PRO A 118 21.15 -1.30 6.49
CA PRO A 118 22.06 -2.13 7.28
C PRO A 118 21.89 -3.62 6.96
N LEU A 119 22.97 -4.37 6.78
CA LEU A 119 22.85 -5.81 6.50
C LEU A 119 22.28 -6.56 7.72
N VAL A 120 21.57 -7.66 7.45
CA VAL A 120 20.99 -8.53 8.47
C VAL A 120 21.85 -9.77 8.69
N ASP A 121 21.96 -10.18 9.95
CA ASP A 121 22.58 -11.46 10.33
C ASP A 121 21.59 -12.61 10.13
N ALA A 122 22.09 -13.77 9.72
CA ALA A 122 21.30 -14.98 9.53
C ALA A 122 20.54 -15.43 10.78
N SER A 123 21.01 -15.10 11.99
CA SER A 123 20.31 -15.40 13.24
C SER A 123 18.99 -14.63 13.39
N ASN A 124 18.85 -13.50 12.70
CA ASN A 124 17.69 -12.60 12.83
C ASN A 124 16.70 -12.76 11.69
N VAL A 125 16.98 -13.65 10.73
CA VAL A 125 16.12 -13.86 9.56
C VAL A 125 15.15 -15.01 9.86
N ASP A 126 13.88 -14.63 10.00
CA ASP A 126 12.73 -15.53 10.05
C ASP A 126 11.65 -15.09 9.04
N ILE A 127 10.51 -15.78 9.06
CA ILE A 127 9.38 -15.47 8.18
C ILE A 127 8.80 -14.07 8.45
N GLU A 128 8.79 -13.62 9.70
CA GLU A 128 8.24 -12.30 10.04
C GLU A 128 9.17 -11.19 9.53
N TYR A 129 10.49 -11.37 9.67
CA TYR A 129 11.51 -10.48 9.12
C TYR A 129 11.40 -10.39 7.59
N LEU A 130 11.29 -11.54 6.91
CA LEU A 130 11.13 -11.60 5.45
C LEU A 130 9.85 -10.87 5.02
N LEU A 131 8.74 -11.09 5.72
CA LEU A 131 7.48 -10.44 5.43
C LEU A 131 7.58 -8.91 5.59
N ASP A 132 8.29 -8.42 6.60
CA ASP A 132 8.52 -6.99 6.81
C ASP A 132 9.45 -6.40 5.73
N GLU A 133 10.48 -7.13 5.30
CA GLU A 133 11.35 -6.72 4.20
C GLU A 133 10.58 -6.65 2.87
N ARG A 134 9.73 -7.66 2.59
CA ARG A 134 8.83 -7.65 1.43
C ARG A 134 7.92 -6.43 1.44
N LEU A 135 7.38 -6.03 2.59
CA LEU A 135 6.53 -4.84 2.68
C LEU A 135 7.29 -3.54 2.35
N ARG A 136 8.55 -3.41 2.82
CA ARG A 136 9.38 -2.22 2.57
C ARG A 136 9.81 -2.13 1.11
N GLU A 137 10.25 -3.27 0.57
CA GLU A 137 10.80 -3.34 -0.78
C GLU A 137 9.70 -3.39 -1.84
N LEU A 138 8.58 -4.09 -1.62
CA LEU A 138 7.45 -4.31 -2.56
C LEU A 138 6.18 -3.53 -2.24
N CYS A 139 6.31 -2.39 -1.58
CA CYS A 139 5.17 -1.53 -1.30
C CYS A 139 4.46 -1.15 -2.61
N PHE A 140 3.15 -1.40 -2.69
CA PHE A 140 2.27 -1.19 -3.86
C PHE A 140 2.53 -2.05 -5.11
N GLU A 141 3.62 -2.82 -5.15
CA GLU A 141 3.94 -3.69 -6.29
C GLU A 141 3.55 -5.15 -6.03
N GLU A 142 3.59 -5.58 -4.76
CA GLU A 142 3.16 -6.93 -4.38
C GLU A 142 1.65 -6.97 -4.09
N LEU A 143 0.98 -8.00 -4.62
CA LEU A 143 -0.35 -8.41 -4.16
C LEU A 143 -0.26 -9.04 -2.77
N ARG A 144 -0.04 -8.18 -1.76
CA ARG A 144 0.32 -8.58 -0.40
C ARG A 144 -0.67 -9.54 0.24
N LEU A 145 -1.96 -9.34 -0.04
CA LEU A 145 -3.04 -10.22 0.42
C LEU A 145 -2.78 -11.66 -0.02
N LEU A 146 -2.45 -11.88 -1.30
CA LEU A 146 -2.21 -13.23 -1.85
C LEU A 146 -1.01 -13.89 -1.18
N THR A 147 0.09 -13.16 -0.97
CA THR A 147 1.27 -13.67 -0.25
C THR A 147 0.91 -14.08 1.16
N LEU A 148 0.20 -13.23 1.91
CA LEU A 148 -0.19 -13.53 3.29
C LEU A 148 -1.16 -14.70 3.37
N CYS A 149 -2.14 -14.78 2.48
CA CYS A 149 -3.09 -15.91 2.41
C CYS A 149 -2.38 -17.23 2.08
N ARG A 150 -1.46 -17.22 1.11
CA ARG A 150 -0.65 -18.38 0.72
C ARG A 150 0.20 -18.90 1.87
N MET A 151 0.72 -18.00 2.71
CA MET A 151 1.53 -18.35 3.88
C MET A 151 0.69 -18.64 5.13
N GLY A 152 -0.64 -18.51 5.07
CA GLY A 152 -1.53 -18.67 6.24
C GLY A 152 -1.34 -17.59 7.31
N LYS A 153 -0.75 -16.45 6.93
CA LYS A 153 -0.37 -15.35 7.84
C LYS A 153 -1.35 -14.18 7.83
N TYR A 154 -2.36 -14.21 6.95
CA TYR A 154 -3.27 -13.09 6.77
C TYR A 154 -4.06 -12.73 8.03
N VAL A 155 -4.71 -13.71 8.67
CA VAL A 155 -5.54 -13.48 9.86
C VAL A 155 -4.68 -13.01 11.04
N GLU A 156 -3.59 -13.72 11.32
CA GLU A 156 -2.63 -13.41 12.40
C GLU A 156 -2.13 -11.96 12.27
N ARG A 157 -1.67 -11.58 11.07
CA ARG A 157 -1.07 -10.25 10.86
C ARG A 157 -2.10 -9.15 10.78
N THR A 158 -3.27 -9.40 10.20
CA THR A 158 -4.38 -8.43 10.19
C THR A 158 -4.80 -8.11 11.62
N ARG A 159 -4.93 -9.12 12.50
CA ARG A 159 -5.22 -8.88 13.92
C ARG A 159 -4.12 -8.12 14.63
N ARG A 160 -2.84 -8.43 14.34
CA ARG A 160 -1.69 -7.79 15.00
C ARG A 160 -1.51 -6.32 14.62
N TYR A 161 -1.63 -6.00 13.33
CA TYR A 161 -1.27 -4.68 12.80
C TYR A 161 -2.46 -3.80 12.42
N ASN A 162 -3.66 -4.38 12.33
CA ASN A 162 -4.89 -3.68 11.95
C ASN A 162 -5.99 -3.88 13.01
N SER A 163 -5.60 -3.82 14.28
CA SER A 163 -6.51 -3.87 15.44
C SER A 163 -7.20 -2.52 15.70
N THR A 164 -7.78 -2.36 16.89
CA THR A 164 -8.30 -1.07 17.36
C THR A 164 -7.21 -0.02 17.40
N TYR A 165 -7.51 1.17 16.88
CA TYR A 165 -6.68 2.37 17.08
C TYR A 165 -7.46 3.43 17.86
N ILE A 166 -6.74 4.27 18.60
CA ILE A 166 -7.33 5.34 19.41
C ILE A 166 -7.05 6.68 18.73
N PHE A 167 -8.10 7.42 18.41
CA PHE A 167 -8.00 8.77 17.88
C PHE A 167 -7.45 9.74 18.94
N SER A 168 -6.98 10.92 18.52
CA SER A 168 -6.40 11.92 19.43
C SER A 168 -7.38 12.48 20.47
N ASP A 169 -8.68 12.33 20.24
CA ASP A 169 -9.76 12.69 21.17
C ASP A 169 -10.13 11.54 22.13
N GLY A 170 -9.41 10.42 22.07
CA GLY A 170 -9.64 9.23 22.90
C GLY A 170 -10.72 8.30 22.36
N THR A 171 -11.35 8.61 21.21
CA THR A 171 -12.37 7.72 20.63
C THR A 171 -11.70 6.46 20.03
N PRO A 172 -12.19 5.25 20.37
CA PRO A 172 -11.69 4.03 19.76
C PRO A 172 -12.29 3.83 18.37
N TYR A 173 -11.49 3.33 17.44
CA TYR A 173 -11.95 2.83 16.15
C TYR A 173 -11.55 1.37 16.00
N GLU A 174 -12.55 0.51 15.82
CA GLU A 174 -12.35 -0.89 15.49
C GLU A 174 -12.05 -1.03 14.00
N SER A 175 -10.86 -1.53 13.69
CA SER A 175 -10.46 -1.85 12.31
C SER A 175 -10.66 -3.34 12.01
N SER A 176 -10.40 -3.75 10.77
CA SER A 176 -10.73 -5.10 10.27
C SER A 176 -10.15 -6.25 11.12
N GLY A 177 -9.05 -6.02 11.84
CA GLY A 177 -8.46 -7.01 12.73
C GLY A 177 -9.35 -7.42 13.91
N THR A 178 -10.28 -6.57 14.37
CA THR A 178 -11.17 -6.93 15.50
C THR A 178 -12.22 -7.97 15.10
N SER A 179 -12.62 -8.00 13.83
CA SER A 179 -13.64 -8.91 13.29
C SER A 179 -13.08 -10.10 12.52
N MET A 180 -11.75 -10.23 12.43
CA MET A 180 -11.12 -11.34 11.70
C MET A 180 -11.27 -12.68 12.43
N GLN A 181 -11.77 -13.68 11.71
CA GLN A 181 -11.88 -15.06 12.14
C GLN A 181 -10.88 -15.95 11.38
N GLU A 182 -10.54 -17.12 11.92
CA GLU A 182 -9.51 -18.01 11.33
C GLU A 182 -9.82 -18.39 9.87
N TYR A 183 -11.09 -18.58 9.54
CA TYR A 183 -11.50 -18.99 8.20
C TYR A 183 -11.42 -17.87 7.15
N HIS A 184 -11.21 -16.61 7.56
CA HIS A 184 -11.06 -15.47 6.63
C HIS A 184 -9.74 -15.48 5.85
N ASN A 185 -8.89 -16.51 6.02
CA ASN A 185 -7.74 -16.74 5.13
C ASN A 185 -8.17 -17.14 3.71
N LEU A 186 -9.38 -17.70 3.56
CA LEU A 186 -10.03 -17.96 2.27
C LEU A 186 -11.23 -17.06 2.11
N TRP A 187 -11.50 -16.59 0.90
CA TRP A 187 -12.70 -15.80 0.62
C TRP A 187 -13.92 -16.70 0.47
N PRO A 188 -15.14 -16.21 0.77
CA PRO A 188 -16.35 -16.96 0.48
C PRO A 188 -16.53 -17.14 -1.02
N ILE A 189 -17.00 -18.30 -1.43
CA ILE A 189 -17.52 -18.54 -2.76
C ILE A 189 -18.79 -17.68 -2.91
N PRO A 190 -18.93 -16.87 -3.98
CA PRO A 190 -20.12 -16.06 -4.16
C PRO A 190 -21.38 -16.93 -4.21
N PHE A 191 -22.41 -16.56 -3.45
CA PHE A 191 -23.65 -17.33 -3.34
C PHE A 191 -24.32 -17.58 -4.70
N SER A 192 -24.26 -16.60 -5.60
CA SER A 192 -24.78 -16.74 -6.97
C SER A 192 -24.13 -17.86 -7.76
N GLU A 193 -22.85 -18.17 -7.52
CA GLU A 193 -22.16 -19.27 -8.19
C GLU A 193 -22.58 -20.63 -7.61
N ILE A 194 -22.86 -20.68 -6.30
CA ILE A 194 -23.39 -21.88 -5.64
C ILE A 194 -24.80 -22.20 -6.16
N GLU A 195 -25.67 -21.20 -6.28
CA GLU A 195 -27.04 -21.39 -6.80
C GLU A 195 -27.09 -21.76 -8.28
N ARG A 196 -26.17 -21.22 -9.09
CA ARG A 196 -26.11 -21.51 -10.53
C ARG A 196 -25.68 -22.95 -10.83
N ASN A 197 -24.98 -23.60 -9.90
CA ASN A 197 -24.53 -24.97 -10.09
C ASN A 197 -25.63 -25.97 -9.73
N ILE A 198 -26.49 -26.27 -10.70
CA ILE A 198 -27.62 -27.20 -10.53
C ILE A 198 -27.20 -28.68 -10.61
N ASP A 199 -26.10 -28.98 -11.30
CA ASP A 199 -25.67 -30.35 -11.57
C ASP A 199 -24.82 -30.92 -10.43
N VAL A 200 -24.08 -30.07 -9.72
CA VAL A 200 -23.22 -30.46 -8.59
C VAL A 200 -23.44 -29.52 -7.43
N LYS A 201 -23.82 -30.06 -6.27
CA LYS A 201 -23.92 -29.28 -5.03
C LYS A 201 -22.54 -28.75 -4.64
N MET A 202 -22.32 -27.46 -4.83
CA MET A 202 -21.12 -26.77 -4.35
C MET A 202 -21.25 -26.47 -2.86
N GLU A 203 -20.29 -26.96 -2.08
CA GLU A 203 -20.16 -26.60 -0.67
C GLU A 203 -19.33 -25.33 -0.53
N GLN A 204 -19.72 -24.49 0.43
CA GLN A 204 -19.03 -23.26 0.74
C GLN A 204 -17.72 -23.54 1.49
N ASN A 205 -16.78 -22.60 1.40
CA ASN A 205 -15.55 -22.65 2.20
C ASN A 205 -15.87 -22.75 3.70
N PRO A 206 -15.08 -23.52 4.47
CA PRO A 206 -15.34 -23.71 5.90
C PRO A 206 -15.50 -22.40 6.66
N GLY A 207 -16.47 -22.34 7.58
CA GLY A 207 -16.73 -21.15 8.42
C GLY A 207 -17.67 -20.11 7.82
N TYR A 208 -17.97 -20.18 6.52
CA TYR A 208 -18.98 -19.35 5.89
C TYR A 208 -20.34 -20.08 5.84
N THR A 209 -21.41 -19.34 6.07
CA THR A 209 -22.79 -19.83 5.97
C THR A 209 -23.32 -19.66 4.55
N ASN A 210 -24.12 -20.63 4.10
CA ASN A 210 -24.92 -20.52 2.87
C ASN A 210 -26.17 -19.69 3.10
#